data_AF-A0A9E2V4D6-F1
#
_entry.id   AF-A0A9E2V4D6-F1
#
_cell.length_a   1.000
_cell.length_b   1.000
_cell.length_c   1.000
_cell.angle_alpha   90.00
_cell.angle_beta   90.00
_cell.angle_gamma   90.00
#
_symmetry.space_group_name_H-M   'P 1'
#
loop_
_entity.id
_entity.type
_entity.pdbx_description
1 polymer ?
#
loop_
_entity_poly.entity_id
_entity_poly.type
_entity_poly.pdbx_seq_one_letter_code
_entity_poly.pdbx_strand_id
1 'polypeptide(L)' 'MDKTIVVEVEDRVKHALYGKVIRRTSKVKVHDEVGTAGVGDLVLIMETRPLSATKRWRLVEVLEKAK' A
#
# COMPACT_ATOMS: atom_id res chain seq x y z
N MET A 1 -15.34 -5.00 -3.48
CA MET A 1 -14.81 -3.65 -3.23
C MET A 1 -14.51 -3.06 -4.59
N ASP A 2 -15.38 -2.21 -5.12
CA ASP A 2 -15.11 -1.63 -6.43
C ASP A 2 -14.03 -0.54 -6.30
N LYS A 3 -13.16 -0.46 -7.32
CA LYS A 3 -12.15 0.59 -7.45
C LYS A 3 -11.22 0.76 -6.22
N THR A 4 -10.95 -0.35 -5.52
CA THR A 4 -10.20 -0.35 -4.27
C THR A 4 -9.30 -1.57 -4.18
N ILE A 5 -8.02 -1.34 -3.95
CA ILE A 5 -7.03 -2.39 -3.68
C ILE A 5 -6.51 -2.25 -2.24
N VAL A 6 -6.11 -3.37 -1.65
CA VAL A 6 -5.45 -3.40 -0.33
C VAL A 6 -3.97 -3.67 -0.58
N VAL A 7 -3.12 -2.73 -0.17
CA VAL A 7 -1.68 -2.80 -0.36
C VAL A 7 -1.01 -3.03 0.99
N GLU A 8 -0.03 -3.91 1.00
CA GLU A 8 0.82 -4.18 2.15
C GLU A 8 2.09 -3.33 2.04
N VAL A 9 2.31 -2.45 3.02
CA VAL A 9 3.50 -1.60 3.12
C VAL A 9 4.38 -2.17 4.22
N GLU A 10 5.58 -2.57 3.84
CA GLU A 10 6.61 -3.04 4.76
C GLU A 10 7.59 -1.91 5.10
N ASP A 11 7.87 -1.76 6.39
CA ASP A 11 8.86 -0.83 6.92
C ASP A 11 9.86 -1.57 7.84
N ARG A 12 11.08 -1.07 7.95
CA ARG A 12 12.12 -1.60 8.83
C ARG A 12 12.40 -0.62 9.96
N VAL A 13 11.88 -0.94 11.14
CA VAL A 13 11.98 -0.09 12.31
C VAL A 13 12.91 -0.72 13.34
N LYS A 14 13.70 0.08 14.06
CA LYS A 14 14.49 -0.41 15.20
C LYS A 14 13.59 -0.53 16.43
N HIS A 15 13.67 -1.66 17.13
CA HIS A 15 13.00 -1.82 18.42
C HIS A 15 13.52 -0.77 19.40
N ALA A 16 12.62 0.00 20.03
CA ALA A 16 12.98 1.17 20.83
C ALA A 16 14.01 0.87 21.94
N LEU A 17 13.84 -0.26 22.66
CA LEU A 17 14.74 -0.65 23.75
C LEU A 17 16.00 -1.42 23.30
N TYR A 18 15.85 -2.31 22.32
CA TYR A 18 16.87 -3.33 22.02
C TYR A 18 17.67 -3.03 20.75
N GLY A 19 17.28 -2.03 19.97
CA GLY A 19 17.95 -1.65 18.72
C GLY A 19 17.86 -2.68 17.58
N LYS A 20 17.28 -3.86 17.83
CA LYS A 20 17.05 -4.90 16.81
C LYS A 20 16.15 -4.36 15.71
N VAL A 21 16.60 -4.47 14.46
CA VAL A 21 15.81 -4.11 13.28
C VAL A 21 14.71 -5.15 13.10
N ILE A 22 13.45 -4.72 13.16
CA ILE A 22 12.26 -5.54 12.99
C ILE A 22 11.49 -5.08 11.75
N ARG A 23 10.86 -6.03 11.05
CA ARG A 23 9.97 -5.76 9.92
C ARG A 23 8.59 -5.42 10.49
N ARG A 24 8.02 -4.28 10.10
CA ARG A 24 6.67 -3.88 10.46
C ARG A 24 5.84 -3.77 9.19
N THR A 25 4.73 -4.46 9.20
CA THR A 25 3.81 -4.49 8.07
C THR A 25 2.56 -3.67 8.41
N SER A 26 2.10 -2.85 7.47
CA SER A 26 0.83 -2.13 7.56
C SER A 26 0.00 -2.33 6.29
N LYS A 27 -1.32 -2.45 6.45
CA LYS A 27 -2.25 -2.60 5.32
C LYS A 27 -2.98 -1.30 5.08
N VAL A 28 -2.93 -0.80 3.85
CA VAL A 28 -3.57 0.45 3.44
C VAL A 28 -4.55 0.20 2.30
N LYS A 29 -5.66 0.96 2.30
CA LYS A 29 -6.65 0.91 1.23
C LYS A 29 -6.37 2.02 0.22
N VAL A 30 -6.19 1.62 -1.03
CA VAL A 30 -5.78 2.49 -2.13
C VAL A 30 -6.91 2.57 -3.15
N HIS A 31 -7.11 3.74 -3.71
CA HIS A 31 -8.03 3.95 -4.82
C HIS A 31 -7.37 3.67 -6.16
N ASP A 32 -7.99 2.80 -6.93
CA ASP A 32 -7.67 2.51 -8.33
C ASP A 32 -8.98 2.62 -9.11
N GLU A 33 -9.09 3.55 -10.06
CA GLU A 33 -10.34 3.75 -10.81
C GLU A 33 -10.56 2.73 -11.93
N VAL A 34 -9.48 2.23 -12.52
CA VAL A 34 -9.49 1.40 -13.73
C VAL A 34 -9.41 -0.09 -13.36
N GLY A 35 -8.92 -0.41 -12.14
CA GLY A 35 -8.75 -1.80 -11.70
C GLY A 35 -7.56 -2.47 -12.38
N THR A 36 -6.53 -1.69 -12.68
CA THR A 36 -5.34 -2.14 -13.42
C THR A 36 -4.39 -3.00 -12.61
N ALA A 37 -4.39 -2.87 -11.29
CA ALA A 37 -3.49 -3.59 -10.40
C ALA A 37 -4.08 -4.95 -9.96
N GLY A 38 -3.32 -6.02 -10.18
CA GLY A 38 -3.64 -7.38 -9.76
C GLY A 38 -3.06 -7.74 -8.40
N VAL A 39 -3.33 -8.97 -7.96
CA VAL A 39 -2.74 -9.52 -6.73
C VAL A 39 -1.29 -9.90 -7.00
N GLY A 40 -0.37 -9.41 -6.17
CA GLY A 40 1.07 -9.70 -6.29
C GLY A 40 1.87 -8.66 -7.06
N ASP A 41 1.21 -7.64 -7.63
CA ASP A 41 1.88 -6.53 -8.29
C ASP A 41 2.61 -5.62 -7.31
N LEU A 42 3.78 -5.09 -7.71
CA LEU A 42 4.46 -4.01 -7.01
C LEU A 42 3.93 -2.67 -7.51
N VAL A 43 3.38 -1.88 -6.58
CA VAL A 43 2.67 -0.65 -6.89
C VAL A 43 3.26 0.56 -6.17
N LEU A 44 3.31 1.69 -6.88
CA LEU A 44 3.62 3.00 -6.31
C LEU A 44 2.32 3.69 -5.92
N ILE A 45 2.24 4.13 -4.65
CA ILE A 45 1.06 4.78 -4.09
C ILE A 45 1.40 6.17 -3.58
N MET A 46 0.42 7.08 -3.62
CA MET A 46 0.56 8.46 -3.15
C MET A 46 -0.59 8.82 -2.22
N GLU A 47 -0.28 9.60 -1.19
CA GLU A 47 -1.28 10.14 -0.28
C GLU A 47 -2.20 11.15 -0.98
N THR A 48 -3.47 11.18 -0.58
CA THR A 48 -4.48 12.08 -1.15
C THR A 48 -5.48 12.49 -0.08
N ARG A 49 -6.36 13.44 -0.40
CA ARG A 49 -7.51 13.76 0.45
C ARG A 49 -8.33 12.51 0.75
N PRO A 50 -9.01 12.42 1.89
CA PRO A 50 -9.87 11.26 2.20
C PRO A 50 -10.91 11.02 1.10
N LEU A 51 -10.87 9.84 0.49
CA LEU A 51 -11.83 9.42 -0.55
C LEU A 51 -12.99 8.61 0.05
N SER A 52 -12.79 8.07 1.24
CA SER A 52 -13.76 7.33 2.03
C SER A 52 -13.31 7.33 3.50
N ALA A 53 -14.06 6.69 4.39
CA ALA A 53 -13.71 6.57 5.81
C ALA A 53 -12.31 5.98 6.05
N THR A 54 -11.84 5.09 5.16
CA THR A 54 -10.54 4.40 5.32
C THR A 54 -9.60 4.53 4.12
N LYS A 55 -10.00 5.21 3.03
CA LYS A 55 -9.20 5.35 1.80
C LYS A 55 -8.53 6.73 1.77
N ARG A 56 -7.21 6.74 1.90
CA ARG A 56 -6.36 7.96 1.90
C ARG A 56 -5.23 7.92 0.87
N TRP A 57 -5.19 6.87 0.06
CA TRP A 57 -4.12 6.61 -0.89
C TRP A 57 -4.71 6.43 -2.28
N ARG A 58 -3.98 6.85 -3.31
CA ARG A 58 -4.28 6.60 -4.72
C ARG A 58 -3.15 5.82 -5.39
N LEU A 59 -3.50 5.01 -6.37
CA LEU A 59 -2.53 4.34 -7.24
C LEU A 59 -1.89 5.39 -8.16
N VAL A 60 -0.57 5.38 -8.26
CA VAL A 60 0.19 6.22 -9.20
C VAL A 60 0.62 5.38 -10.40
N GLU A 61 1.33 4.29 -10.13
CA GLU A 61 1.94 3.45 -11.15
C GLU A 61 2.06 2.00 -10.67
N VAL A 62 1.97 1.05 -11.60
CA VAL A 62 2.31 -0.36 -11.36
C VAL A 62 3.74 -0.56 -11.85
N LEU A 63 4.67 -0.77 -10.92
CA LEU A 63 6.10 -0.89 -11.21
C LEU A 63 6.45 -2.26 -11.79
N GLU A 64 5.91 -3.32 -11.19
CA GLU A 64 6.15 -4.69 -11.63
C GLU A 64 4.84 -5.47 -11.56
N LYS A 65 4.51 -6.17 -12.65
CA LYS A 65 3.38 -7.09 -12.67
C LYS A 65 3.82 -8.46 -12.16
N ALA A 66 2.95 -9.11 -11.40
CA ALA A 66 3.14 -10.47 -10.96
C ALA A 66 3.41 -11.40 -12.17
N LYS A 67 4.39 -12.29 -12.02
CA LYS A 67 4.80 -13.27 -13.02
C LYS A 67 3.94 -14.54 -12.97
#